data_AF-A0A1G7F8J7-F1
#
_entry.id   AF-A0A1G7F8J7-F1
#
_cell.length_a   1.000
_cell.length_b   1.000
_cell.length_c   1.000
_cell.angle_alpha   90.00
_cell.angle_beta   90.00
_cell.angle_gamma   90.00
#
_symmetry.space_group_name_H-M   'P 1'
#
loop_
_entity.id
_entity.type
_entity.pdbx_description
1 polymer ?
#
loop_
_entity_poly.entity_id
_entity_poly.type
_entity_poly.pdbx_seq_one_letter_code
_entity_poly.pdbx_strand_id
1 'polypeptide(L)' 'MKTISQERAEKLARNINAMDTNYQYCNDMSSIKFWSNLKDKLKAKLATLTDEDKSILIPLCNETEAKFFNLI' A
#
# COMPACT_ATOMS: atom_id res chain seq x y z
N MET A 1 -2.31 13.55 -19.72
CA MET A 1 -1.56 12.60 -18.86
C MET A 1 -2.36 11.30 -18.77
N LYS A 2 -1.69 10.14 -18.78
CA LYS A 2 -2.35 8.84 -18.58
C LYS A 2 -2.19 8.50 -17.11
N THR A 3 -3.24 8.71 -16.33
CA THR A 3 -3.31 8.26 -14.94
C THR A 3 -3.38 6.73 -14.89
N ILE A 4 -3.09 6.14 -13.72
CA ILE A 4 -3.28 4.71 -13.51
C ILE A 4 -4.73 4.30 -13.79
N SER A 5 -4.91 3.11 -14.37
CA SER A 5 -6.24 2.55 -14.53
C SER A 5 -6.89 2.32 -13.16
N GLN A 6 -8.21 2.49 -13.11
CA GLN A 6 -8.99 2.24 -11.90
C GLN A 6 -8.76 0.83 -11.35
N GLU A 7 -8.71 -0.18 -12.21
CA GLU A 7 -8.42 -1.56 -11.81
C GLU A 7 -7.05 -1.70 -11.11
N ARG A 8 -6.04 -0.96 -11.58
CA ARG A 8 -4.70 -0.96 -10.95
C ARG A 8 -4.72 -0.24 -9.61
N ALA A 9 -5.46 0.87 -9.51
CA ALA A 9 -5.66 1.59 -8.25
C ALA A 9 -6.35 0.70 -7.22
N GLU A 10 -7.45 0.04 -7.59
CA GLU A 10 -8.19 -0.89 -6.71
C GLU A 10 -7.36 -2.10 -6.27
N LYS A 11 -6.51 -2.64 -7.16
CA LYS A 11 -5.58 -3.72 -6.79
C LYS A 11 -4.53 -3.25 -5.79
N LEU A 12 -3.99 -2.05 -5.95
CA LEU A 12 -3.04 -1.48 -4.99
C LEU A 12 -3.72 -1.20 -3.65
N ALA A 13 -4.88 -0.55 -3.67
CA ALA A 13 -5.65 -0.23 -2.49
C ALA A 13 -6.01 -1.48 -1.68
N ARG A 14 -6.46 -2.56 -2.32
CA ARG A 14 -6.72 -3.84 -1.65
C ARG A 14 -5.50 -4.42 -0.94
N ASN A 15 -4.33 -4.36 -1.57
CA ASN A 15 -3.09 -4.86 -0.94
C ASN A 15 -2.62 -3.95 0.19
N ILE A 16 -2.80 -2.63 0.06
CA ILE A 16 -2.50 -1.66 1.11
C ILE A 16 -3.43 -1.89 2.31
N ASN A 17 -4.74 -2.00 2.07
CA ASN A 17 -5.75 -2.21 3.11
C ASN A 17 -5.64 -3.58 3.79
N ALA A 18 -5.07 -4.57 3.11
CA ALA A 18 -4.79 -5.88 3.68
C ALA A 18 -3.50 -5.92 4.52
N MET A 19 -2.72 -4.83 4.55
CA MET A 19 -1.47 -4.76 5.28
C MET A 19 -1.73 -4.80 6.79
N ASP A 20 -1.12 -5.76 7.48
CA ASP A 20 -0.99 -5.66 8.93
C ASP A 20 0.07 -4.61 9.27
N THR A 21 -0.35 -3.44 9.77
CA THR A 21 0.55 -2.33 10.12
C THR A 21 1.35 -2.59 11.40
N ASN A 22 0.95 -3.60 12.20
CA ASN A 22 1.56 -3.98 13.46
C ASN A 22 2.37 -5.30 13.36
N TYR A 23 2.63 -5.78 12.14
CA TYR A 23 3.31 -7.05 11.87
C TYR A 23 4.68 -7.20 12.56
N GLN A 24 5.32 -6.10 12.95
CA GLN A 24 6.60 -6.07 13.65
C GLN A 24 6.52 -6.65 15.07
N TYR A 25 5.30 -6.68 15.65
CA TYR A 25 5.04 -7.25 16.97
C TYR A 25 4.59 -8.72 16.91
N CYS A 26 4.48 -9.30 15.70
CA CYS A 26 4.19 -10.71 15.55
C CYS A 26 5.39 -11.57 15.96
N ASN A 27 5.15 -12.68 16.65
CA ASN A 27 6.23 -13.63 17.01
C ASN A 27 6.53 -14.66 15.90
N ASP A 28 5.74 -14.67 14.82
CA ASP A 28 5.96 -15.55 13.67
C ASP A 28 6.86 -14.86 12.62
N MET A 29 8.07 -15.40 12.49
CA MET A 29 9.06 -14.96 11.50
C MET A 29 8.53 -15.04 10.06
N SER A 30 7.67 -16.02 9.75
CA SER A 30 7.12 -16.18 8.40
C SER A 30 6.19 -15.02 8.06
N SER A 31 5.29 -14.68 8.99
CA SER A 31 4.42 -13.51 8.90
C SER A 31 5.22 -12.22 8.80
N ILE A 32 6.23 -12.01 9.66
CA ILE A 32 7.08 -10.81 9.60
C ILE A 32 7.69 -10.66 8.20
N LYS A 33 8.29 -11.73 7.67
CA LYS A 33 8.94 -11.73 6.37
C LYS A 33 7.93 -11.46 5.24
N PHE A 34 6.74 -12.06 5.31
CA PHE A 34 5.68 -11.82 4.33
C PHE A 34 5.28 -10.35 4.28
N TRP A 35 4.94 -9.77 5.44
CA TRP A 35 4.49 -8.38 5.52
C TRP A 35 5.60 -7.39 5.17
N SER A 36 6.85 -7.64 5.59
CA SER A 36 7.99 -6.83 5.19
C SER A 36 8.18 -6.82 3.67
N ASN A 37 8.13 -7.99 3.03
CA ASN A 37 8.25 -8.08 1.57
C ASN A 37 7.09 -7.40 0.85
N LEU A 38 5.87 -7.51 1.38
CA LEU A 38 4.71 -6.82 0.82
C LEU A 38 4.87 -5.30 0.91
N LYS A 39 5.27 -4.80 2.08
CA LYS A 39 5.57 -3.38 2.32
C LYS A 39 6.59 -2.85 1.31
N ASP A 40 7.71 -3.54 1.12
CA ASP A 40 8.77 -3.08 0.22
C ASP A 40 8.29 -3.05 -1.24
N LYS A 41 7.55 -4.08 -1.67
CA LYS A 41 6.95 -4.11 -3.02
C LYS A 41 5.92 -3.00 -3.23
N LEU A 42 5.09 -2.73 -2.23
CA LEU A 42 4.09 -1.66 -2.31
C LEU A 42 4.77 -0.29 -2.33
N LYS A 43 5.77 -0.05 -1.48
CA LYS A 43 6.55 1.19 -1.50
C LYS A 43 7.24 1.41 -2.85
N ALA A 44 7.85 0.38 -3.41
CA ALA A 44 8.47 0.47 -4.74
C ALA A 44 7.44 0.84 -5.82
N LYS A 45 6.24 0.24 -5.79
CA LYS A 45 5.16 0.60 -6.73
C LYS A 45 4.66 2.03 -6.50
N LEU A 46 4.42 2.43 -5.26
CA LEU A 46 3.97 3.78 -4.91
C LEU A 46 4.99 4.85 -5.31
N ALA A 47 6.29 4.54 -5.25
CA ALA A 47 7.35 5.44 -5.72
C ALA A 47 7.34 5.67 -7.23
N THR A 48 6.74 4.76 -8.02
CA THR A 48 6.57 4.94 -9.48
C THR A 48 5.31 5.72 -9.85
N LEU A 49 4.43 6.01 -8.89
CA LEU A 49 3.18 6.72 -9.12
C LEU A 49 3.38 8.23 -9.03
N THR A 50 2.72 8.97 -9.93
CA THR A 50 2.64 10.42 -9.83
C THR A 50 1.71 10.84 -8.69
N ASP A 51 1.74 12.12 -8.32
CA ASP A 51 0.84 12.61 -7.27
C ASP A 51 -0.64 12.59 -7.71
N GLU A 52 -0.90 12.74 -9.02
CA GLU A 52 -2.22 12.53 -9.62
C GLU A 52 -2.69 11.08 -9.42
N ASP A 53 -1.81 10.09 -9.65
CA ASP A 53 -2.15 8.68 -9.45
C ASP A 53 -2.43 8.35 -7.98
N LYS A 54 -1.66 8.95 -7.05
CA LYS A 54 -1.89 8.81 -5.62
C LYS A 54 -3.22 9.43 -5.20
N SER A 55 -3.64 10.54 -5.82
CA SER A 55 -4.95 11.16 -5.54
C SER A 55 -6.14 10.23 -5.84
N ILE A 56 -6.00 9.34 -6.82
CA ILE A 56 -7.01 8.32 -7.17
C ILE A 56 -6.96 7.16 -6.17
N LEU A 57 -5.78 6.84 -5.64
CA LEU A 57 -5.56 5.73 -4.72
C LEU A 57 -6.01 6.03 -3.28
N ILE A 58 -5.72 7.25 -2.78
CA ILE A 58 -6.02 7.69 -1.41
C ILE A 58 -7.47 7.40 -0.98
N PRO A 59 -8.52 7.76 -1.75
CA PRO A 59 -9.90 7.52 -1.32
C PRO A 59 -10.30 6.03 -1.30
N LEU A 60 -9.51 5.15 -1.91
CA LEU A 60 -9.72 3.69 -1.89
C LEU A 60 -9.02 3.02 -0.70
N CYS A 61 -8.12 3.74 -0.03
CA CYS A 61 -7.35 3.22 1.09
C CYS A 61 -8.04 3.52 2.43
N ASN A 62 -7.92 2.58 3.35
CA ASN A 62 -8.27 2.78 4.75
C ASN A 62 -7.27 3.76 5.39
N GLU A 63 -7.74 4.54 6.37
CA GLU A 63 -6.95 5.63 6.95
C GLU A 63 -5.65 5.16 7.61
N THR A 64 -5.70 4.06 8.37
CA THR A 64 -4.53 3.52 9.09
C THR A 64 -3.43 3.08 8.13
N GLU A 65 -3.79 2.31 7.10
CA GLU A 65 -2.85 1.80 6.11
C GLU A 65 -2.36 2.93 5.20
N ALA A 66 -3.22 3.88 4.83
CA ALA A 66 -2.82 5.07 4.08
C ALA A 66 -1.76 5.89 4.83
N LYS A 67 -1.95 6.12 6.14
CA LYS A 67 -0.94 6.77 7.00
C LYS A 67 0.35 5.96 7.07
N PHE A 68 0.26 4.63 7.22
CA PHE A 68 1.43 3.75 7.28
C PHE A 68 2.31 3.84 6.01
N PHE A 69 1.69 4.04 4.84
CA PHE A 69 2.39 4.22 3.57
C PHE A 69 2.68 5.68 3.20
N ASN A 70 2.44 6.65 4.11
CA ASN A 70 2.62 8.08 3.89
C ASN A 70 1.84 8.61 2.67
N LEU A 71 0.61 8.15 2.49
CA LEU A 71 -0.28 8.63 1.43
C LEU A 71 -1.14 9.83 1.88
N ILE A 72 -1.30 10.01 3.20
CA ILE A 72 -2.02 11.10 3.86
C ILE A 72 -1.30 11.53 5.14
#